data_AF-A0A497NZR2-F1
#
_entry.id   AF-A0A497NZR2-F1
#
_cell.length_a   1.000
_cell.length_b   1.000
_cell.length_c   1.000
_cell.angle_alpha   90.00
_cell.angle_beta   90.00
_cell.angle_gamma   90.00
#
_symmetry.space_group_name_H-M   'P 1'
#
loop_
_entity.id
_entity.type
_entity.pdbx_description
1 polymer ?
#
loop_
_entity_poly.entity_id
_entity_poly.type
_entity_poly.pdbx_seq_one_letter_code
_entity_poly.pdbx_strand_id
1 'polypeptide(L)'
;MQEYDSLEILDISERTIRTLTDVIIPSHVKVLKCQKCKLKDLVGLPQQIQHVDCSFNLIKKMKGISNHSKLEVLTCDYNQIKRFNKGDLPQNVRVLSCVGNSLETLEGLPAKIRDLDVSDNNLKSFKGIPDVYKCTCTLNYIDSLLYLQGGICELWCSFNPINTKDHLPKSLKKIYHLK
;
A
#
# COMPACT_ATOMS: atom_id res chain seq x y z
N MET A 1 -8.44 23.63 23.86
CA MET A 1 -7.11 23.01 23.64
C MET A 1 -6.92 21.69 24.40
N GLN A 2 -7.97 21.12 25.03
CA GLN A 2 -7.88 19.94 25.92
C GLN A 2 -8.58 18.67 25.39
N GLU A 3 -9.24 18.72 24.23
CA GLU A 3 -10.09 17.61 23.75
C GLU A 3 -9.34 16.52 22.94
N TYR A 4 -8.05 16.69 22.68
CA TYR A 4 -7.29 15.82 21.76
C TYR A 4 -6.12 15.08 22.40
N ASP A 5 -5.80 15.34 23.67
CA ASP A 5 -4.59 14.83 24.34
C ASP A 5 -4.58 13.30 24.55
N SER A 6 -5.74 12.63 24.42
CA SER A 6 -5.85 11.17 24.49
C SER A 6 -6.18 10.50 23.15
N LEU A 7 -6.34 11.27 22.07
CA LEU A 7 -6.83 10.75 20.81
C LEU A 7 -5.72 9.99 20.06
N GLU A 8 -5.79 8.66 20.03
CA GLU A 8 -4.85 7.83 19.25
C GLU A 8 -5.17 7.81 17.74
N ILE A 9 -6.43 8.12 17.39
CA ILE A 9 -6.94 8.07 16.02
C ILE A 9 -7.41 9.47 15.62
N LEU A 10 -6.70 10.11 14.70
CA LEU A 10 -7.11 11.40 14.15
C LEU A 10 -7.68 11.21 12.74
N ASP A 11 -8.90 11.72 12.54
CA ASP A 11 -9.55 11.77 11.23
C ASP A 11 -9.61 13.23 10.73
N ILE A 12 -8.88 13.50 9.65
CA ILE A 12 -8.83 14.79 8.96
C ILE A 12 -9.33 14.68 7.52
N SER A 13 -10.05 13.62 7.19
CA SER A 13 -10.47 13.34 5.83
C SER A 13 -11.46 14.36 5.30
N GLU A 14 -11.47 14.52 3.97
CA GLU A 14 -12.29 15.48 3.24
C GLU A 14 -12.02 16.96 3.59
N ARG A 15 -10.95 17.23 4.37
CA ARG A 15 -10.50 18.59 4.61
C ARG A 15 -9.73 19.12 3.42
N THR A 16 -9.91 20.40 3.13
CA THR A 16 -9.17 21.08 2.06
C THR A 16 -7.80 21.52 2.60
N ILE A 17 -6.85 20.59 2.64
CA ILE A 17 -5.45 20.84 3.00
C ILE A 17 -4.56 20.62 1.78
N ARG A 18 -3.39 21.26 1.69
CA ARG A 18 -2.46 21.02 0.57
C ARG A 18 -1.33 20.08 0.99
N THR A 19 -0.99 20.10 2.27
CA THR A 19 0.07 19.33 2.91
C THR A 19 -0.34 19.02 4.35
N LEU A 20 0.19 17.95 4.94
CA LEU A 20 -0.06 17.63 6.34
C LEU A 20 0.57 18.66 7.29
N THR A 21 1.53 19.46 6.82
CA THR A 21 2.08 20.58 7.59
C THR A 21 1.10 21.74 7.77
N ASP A 22 -0.02 21.77 7.04
CA ASP A 22 -1.09 22.77 7.22
C ASP A 22 -1.96 22.48 8.45
N VAL A 23 -1.79 21.33 9.09
CA VAL A 23 -2.58 20.87 10.23
C VAL A 23 -1.66 20.46 11.37
N ILE A 24 -2.03 20.82 12.59
CA ILE A 24 -1.35 20.31 13.78
C ILE A 24 -1.84 18.88 14.04
N ILE A 25 -0.98 17.90 13.77
CA ILE A 25 -1.21 16.49 14.12
C ILE A 25 -0.51 16.21 15.44
N PRO A 26 -1.23 15.90 16.53
CA PRO A 26 -0.60 15.63 17.82
C PRO A 26 0.38 14.44 17.74
N SER A 27 1.50 14.55 18.46
CA SER A 27 2.61 13.59 18.36
C SER A 27 2.28 12.18 18.88
N HIS A 28 1.24 12.05 19.71
CA HIS A 28 0.75 10.77 20.24
C HIS A 28 -0.24 10.04 19.32
N VAL A 29 -0.66 10.66 18.22
CA VAL A 29 -1.53 10.02 17.23
C VAL A 29 -0.81 8.82 16.61
N LYS A 30 -1.47 7.66 16.64
CA LYS A 30 -0.99 6.40 16.06
C LYS A 30 -1.68 6.08 14.75
N VAL A 31 -2.91 6.54 14.55
CA VAL A 31 -3.70 6.30 13.34
C VAL A 31 -4.11 7.63 12.75
N LEU A 32 -3.75 7.87 11.49
CA LEU A 32 -4.21 9.04 10.74
C LEU A 32 -5.06 8.60 9.56
N LYS A 33 -6.27 9.15 9.50
CA LYS A 33 -7.11 9.12 8.31
C LYS A 33 -7.04 10.49 7.65
N CYS A 34 -6.57 10.54 6.41
CA CYS A 34 -6.44 11.76 5.62
C CYS A 34 -6.89 11.54 4.17
N GLN A 35 -8.00 10.82 4.01
CA GLN A 35 -8.57 10.52 2.70
C GLN A 35 -9.14 11.79 2.06
N LYS A 36 -9.11 11.87 0.72
CA LYS A 36 -9.74 12.96 -0.05
C LYS A 36 -9.26 14.37 0.32
N CYS A 37 -8.02 14.49 0.77
CA CYS A 37 -7.40 15.74 1.20
C CYS A 37 -6.60 16.45 0.10
N LYS A 38 -6.58 15.96 -1.14
CA LYS A 38 -5.78 16.48 -2.26
C LYS A 38 -4.26 16.48 -1.99
N LEU A 39 -3.80 15.64 -1.06
CA LEU A 39 -2.38 15.51 -0.69
C LEU A 39 -1.54 15.02 -1.88
N LYS A 40 -0.31 15.50 -1.98
CA LYS A 40 0.66 15.06 -2.99
C LYS A 40 1.79 14.19 -2.42
N ASP A 41 1.97 14.24 -1.10
CA ASP A 41 2.89 13.45 -0.31
C ASP A 41 2.41 13.40 1.15
N LEU A 42 3.18 12.76 2.03
CA LEU A 42 2.88 12.61 3.45
C LEU A 42 3.92 13.32 4.33
N VAL A 43 4.57 14.38 3.83
CA VAL A 43 5.49 15.18 4.64
C VAL A 43 4.71 15.87 5.77
N GLY A 44 5.20 15.73 7.01
CA GLY A 44 4.56 16.28 8.20
C GLY A 44 3.90 15.24 9.11
N LEU A 45 4.00 13.95 8.81
CA LEU A 45 3.54 12.89 9.72
C LEU A 45 4.33 12.84 11.03
N PRO A 46 3.67 12.55 12.17
CA PRO A 46 4.34 12.33 13.44
C PRO A 46 5.08 10.99 13.46
N GLN A 47 6.20 10.92 14.19
CA GLN A 47 7.08 9.73 14.22
C GLN A 47 6.43 8.49 14.85
N GLN A 48 5.42 8.66 15.71
CA GLN A 48 4.72 7.56 16.38
C GLN A 48 3.61 6.93 15.53
N ILE A 49 3.40 7.41 14.30
CA ILE A 49 2.35 6.90 13.43
C ILE A 49 2.57 5.42 13.11
N GLN A 50 1.50 4.65 13.26
CA GLN A 50 1.47 3.20 13.03
C GLN A 50 0.62 2.86 11.83
N HIS A 51 -0.52 3.54 11.67
CA HIS A 51 -1.45 3.33 10.55
C HIS A 51 -1.75 4.65 9.84
N VAL A 52 -1.69 4.66 8.52
CA VAL A 52 -2.07 5.81 7.69
C VAL A 52 -3.02 5.34 6.60
N ASP A 53 -4.15 6.01 6.50
CA ASP A 53 -5.02 5.93 5.33
C ASP A 53 -5.01 7.28 4.59
N CYS A 54 -4.31 7.30 3.46
CA CYS A 54 -4.19 8.45 2.56
C CYS A 54 -4.88 8.20 1.22
N SER A 55 -5.95 7.41 1.21
CA SER A 55 -6.68 7.07 -0.01
C SER A 55 -7.34 8.28 -0.68
N PHE A 56 -7.60 8.19 -1.99
CA PHE A 56 -8.27 9.25 -2.76
C PHE A 56 -7.53 10.59 -2.72
N ASN A 57 -6.20 10.57 -2.79
CA ASN A 57 -5.36 11.76 -2.86
C ASN A 57 -4.71 11.89 -4.25
N LEU A 58 -3.72 12.78 -4.38
CA LEU A 58 -3.02 13.09 -5.63
C LEU A 58 -1.55 12.64 -5.56
N ILE A 59 -1.24 11.62 -4.76
CA ILE A 59 0.13 11.15 -4.52
C ILE A 59 0.63 10.47 -5.79
N LYS A 60 1.69 11.03 -6.39
CA LYS A 60 2.38 10.46 -7.56
C LYS A 60 3.64 9.69 -7.19
N LYS A 61 4.27 10.09 -6.09
CA LYS A 61 5.48 9.49 -5.52
C LYS A 61 5.34 9.53 -4.01
N MET A 62 5.55 8.39 -3.37
CA MET A 62 5.48 8.33 -1.91
C MET A 62 6.70 9.04 -1.31
N LYS A 63 6.45 10.02 -0.44
CA LYS A 63 7.48 10.82 0.24
C LYS A 63 7.01 11.17 1.64
N GLY A 64 7.97 11.43 2.52
CA GLY A 64 7.70 11.83 3.91
C GLY A 64 7.59 10.68 4.89
N ILE A 65 7.57 9.41 4.43
CA ILE A 65 7.41 8.24 5.32
C ILE A 65 8.62 7.30 5.45
N SER A 66 9.70 7.52 4.71
CA SER A 66 10.85 6.60 4.65
C SER A 66 11.44 6.23 6.02
N ASN A 67 11.45 7.18 6.96
CA ASN A 67 12.03 7.01 8.30
C ASN A 67 11.02 6.62 9.38
N HIS A 68 9.74 6.38 9.05
CA HIS A 68 8.69 6.08 10.03
C HIS A 68 8.76 4.61 10.45
N SER A 69 9.69 4.30 11.36
CA SER A 69 9.97 2.94 11.83
C SER A 69 8.80 2.26 12.55
N LYS A 70 7.77 3.01 12.96
CA LYS A 70 6.56 2.50 13.61
C LYS A 70 5.40 2.24 12.64
N LEU A 71 5.51 2.67 11.38
CA LEU A 71 4.45 2.49 10.39
C LEU A 71 4.35 1.02 9.97
N GLU A 72 3.21 0.40 10.25
CA GLU A 72 2.92 -1.01 9.99
C GLU A 72 1.82 -1.19 8.93
N VAL A 73 0.87 -0.27 8.85
CA VAL A 73 -0.26 -0.32 7.91
C VAL A 73 -0.32 0.96 7.08
N LEU A 74 -0.30 0.81 5.76
CA LEU A 74 -0.43 1.92 4.83
C LEU A 74 -1.52 1.60 3.79
N THR A 75 -2.56 2.41 3.77
CA THR A 75 -3.59 2.41 2.73
C THR A 75 -3.39 3.65 1.86
N CYS A 76 -3.12 3.41 0.58
CA CYS A 76 -2.69 4.38 -0.42
C CYS A 76 -3.57 4.33 -1.68
N ASP A 77 -4.80 3.82 -1.53
CA ASP A 77 -5.71 3.52 -2.63
C ASP A 77 -6.14 4.77 -3.39
N TYR A 78 -6.49 4.60 -4.66
CA TYR A 78 -7.00 5.67 -5.54
C TYR A 78 -6.10 6.91 -5.53
N ASN A 79 -4.80 6.69 -5.73
CA ASN A 79 -3.79 7.73 -5.94
C ASN A 79 -3.25 7.65 -7.38
N GLN A 80 -2.10 8.25 -7.66
CA GLN A 80 -1.49 8.30 -9.01
C GLN A 80 -0.08 7.70 -9.01
N ILE A 81 0.16 6.70 -8.16
CA ILE A 81 1.48 6.10 -7.97
C ILE A 81 1.77 5.15 -9.12
N LYS A 82 2.91 5.34 -9.79
CA LYS A 82 3.36 4.48 -10.90
C LYS A 82 4.39 3.42 -10.52
N ARG A 83 5.14 3.68 -9.45
CA ARG A 83 6.17 2.79 -8.90
C ARG A 83 6.56 3.26 -7.50
N PHE A 84 7.08 2.35 -6.69
CA PHE A 84 7.85 2.67 -5.51
C PHE A 84 9.34 2.55 -5.81
N ASN A 85 10.14 3.46 -5.28
CA ASN A 85 11.59 3.30 -5.29
C ASN A 85 12.05 2.70 -3.97
N LYS A 86 13.21 2.05 -3.99
CA LYS A 86 13.83 1.54 -2.76
C LYS A 86 14.01 2.69 -1.76
N GLY A 87 13.38 2.55 -0.59
CA GLY A 87 13.42 3.56 0.48
C GLY A 87 12.24 4.53 0.51
N ASP A 88 11.33 4.51 -0.47
CA ASP A 88 10.10 5.32 -0.42
C ASP A 88 9.16 4.90 0.73
N LEU A 89 9.20 3.60 1.08
CA LEU A 89 8.43 2.99 2.17
C LEU A 89 9.35 2.51 3.31
N PRO A 90 8.92 2.66 4.58
CA PRO A 90 9.68 2.15 5.70
C PRO A 90 9.69 0.61 5.71
N GLN A 91 10.78 0.02 6.21
CA GLN A 91 10.99 -1.44 6.16
C GLN A 91 10.05 -2.24 7.07
N ASN A 92 9.26 -1.60 7.93
CA ASN A 92 8.37 -2.27 8.88
C ASN A 92 6.91 -2.37 8.41
N VAL A 93 6.57 -1.82 7.24
CA VAL A 93 5.21 -1.98 6.68
C VAL A 93 4.92 -3.47 6.50
N ARG A 94 3.81 -3.92 7.10
CA ARG A 94 3.30 -5.29 7.06
C ARG A 94 2.07 -5.42 6.18
N VAL A 95 1.25 -4.38 6.14
CA VAL A 95 0.03 -4.33 5.33
C VAL A 95 0.12 -3.12 4.41
N LEU A 96 0.04 -3.36 3.11
CA LEU A 96 0.06 -2.33 2.09
C LEU A 96 -1.13 -2.52 1.15
N SER A 97 -1.99 -1.52 1.07
CA SER A 97 -3.03 -1.42 0.04
C SER A 97 -2.73 -0.22 -0.84
N CYS A 98 -2.66 -0.43 -2.15
CA CYS A 98 -2.49 0.62 -3.15
C CYS A 98 -3.37 0.34 -4.37
N VAL A 99 -4.63 0.00 -4.10
CA VAL A 99 -5.67 -0.27 -5.10
C VAL A 99 -5.91 0.95 -5.97
N GLY A 100 -6.27 0.77 -7.25
CA GLY A 100 -6.70 1.88 -8.11
C GLY A 100 -5.61 2.92 -8.34
N ASN A 101 -4.36 2.47 -8.49
CA ASN A 101 -3.21 3.30 -8.83
C ASN A 101 -2.78 3.04 -10.29
N SER A 102 -1.54 3.32 -10.64
CA SER A 102 -1.00 3.03 -11.98
C SER A 102 0.32 2.28 -11.90
N LEU A 103 0.46 1.39 -10.90
CA LEU A 103 1.67 0.62 -10.67
C LEU A 103 2.00 -0.25 -11.88
N GLU A 104 3.22 -0.12 -12.39
CA GLU A 104 3.75 -0.90 -13.51
C GLU A 104 4.69 -2.02 -13.04
N THR A 105 5.16 -1.94 -11.79
CA THR A 105 6.15 -2.85 -11.19
C THR A 105 5.94 -2.94 -9.67
N LEU A 106 6.36 -4.06 -9.10
CA LEU A 106 6.41 -4.28 -7.64
C LEU A 106 7.82 -4.08 -7.06
N GLU A 107 8.81 -3.75 -7.90
CA GLU A 107 10.14 -3.38 -7.43
C GLU A 107 10.08 -2.18 -6.46
N GLY A 108 10.97 -2.18 -5.47
CA GLY A 108 11.04 -1.12 -4.44
C GLY A 108 10.15 -1.35 -3.22
N LEU A 109 9.24 -2.34 -3.25
CA LEU A 109 8.44 -2.71 -2.09
C LEU A 109 9.30 -3.31 -0.95
N PRO A 110 9.00 -3.00 0.32
CA PRO A 110 9.67 -3.59 1.48
C PRO A 110 9.52 -5.11 1.57
N ALA A 111 10.58 -5.80 2.00
CA ALA A 111 10.61 -7.26 2.11
C ALA A 111 9.70 -7.82 3.23
N LYS A 112 9.29 -7.00 4.20
CA LYS A 112 8.49 -7.42 5.36
C LYS A 112 6.97 -7.37 5.15
N ILE A 113 6.52 -6.94 3.97
CA ILE A 113 5.09 -6.93 3.63
C ILE A 113 4.57 -8.35 3.72
N ARG A 114 3.48 -8.52 4.47
CA ARG A 114 2.79 -9.78 4.66
C ARG A 114 1.51 -9.82 3.81
N ASP A 115 0.74 -8.75 3.86
CA ASP A 115 -0.53 -8.62 3.16
C ASP A 115 -0.42 -7.46 2.17
N LEU A 116 -0.59 -7.76 0.88
CA LEU A 116 -0.45 -6.82 -0.22
C LEU A 116 -1.74 -6.77 -1.05
N ASP A 117 -2.27 -5.57 -1.25
CA ASP A 117 -3.32 -5.32 -2.24
C ASP A 117 -2.84 -4.30 -3.28
N VAL A 118 -2.76 -4.78 -4.53
CA VAL A 118 -2.35 -4.03 -5.72
C VAL A 118 -3.39 -4.18 -6.82
N SER A 119 -4.65 -4.40 -6.45
CA SER A 119 -5.75 -4.51 -7.40
C SER A 119 -5.95 -3.23 -8.21
N ASP A 120 -6.49 -3.33 -9.42
CA ASP A 120 -6.76 -2.19 -10.30
C ASP A 120 -5.50 -1.34 -10.55
N ASN A 121 -4.50 -1.97 -11.17
CA ASN A 121 -3.22 -1.37 -11.52
C ASN A 121 -2.77 -1.85 -12.93
N ASN A 122 -1.55 -1.49 -13.36
CA ASN A 122 -1.02 -1.80 -14.68
C ASN A 122 0.06 -2.91 -14.64
N LEU A 123 0.00 -3.81 -13.66
CA LEU A 123 1.01 -4.85 -13.47
C LEU A 123 0.90 -5.90 -14.57
N LYS A 124 2.04 -6.27 -15.17
CA LYS A 124 2.13 -7.32 -16.20
C LYS A 124 2.75 -8.63 -15.71
N SER A 125 3.40 -8.61 -14.55
CA SER A 125 4.02 -9.78 -13.93
C SER A 125 4.19 -9.54 -12.43
N PHE A 126 4.52 -10.59 -11.68
CA PHE A 126 4.91 -10.47 -10.27
C PHE A 126 6.38 -10.10 -10.06
N LYS A 127 7.10 -9.66 -11.10
CA LYS A 127 8.51 -9.27 -10.95
C LYS A 127 8.65 -8.19 -9.88
N GLY A 128 9.54 -8.46 -8.91
CA GLY A 128 9.81 -7.56 -7.78
C GLY A 128 8.87 -7.73 -6.58
N ILE A 129 7.91 -8.66 -6.62
CA ILE A 129 7.06 -8.94 -5.46
C ILE A 129 7.91 -9.41 -4.26
N PRO A 130 7.67 -8.90 -3.04
CA PRO A 130 8.27 -9.46 -1.82
C PRO A 130 7.65 -10.82 -1.48
N ASP A 131 8.24 -11.54 -0.51
CA ASP A 131 7.69 -12.80 -0.03
C ASP A 131 6.49 -12.56 0.90
N VAL A 132 5.30 -12.45 0.30
CA VAL A 132 4.03 -12.13 0.97
C VAL A 132 3.28 -13.40 1.39
N TYR A 133 2.44 -13.31 2.41
CA TYR A 133 1.49 -14.36 2.78
C TYR A 133 0.21 -14.30 1.94
N LYS A 134 -0.30 -13.07 1.73
CA LYS A 134 -1.53 -12.78 1.00
C LYS A 134 -1.28 -11.71 -0.05
N CYS A 135 -1.73 -11.97 -1.28
CA CYS A 135 -1.70 -11.01 -2.37
C CYS A 135 -3.08 -10.91 -3.05
N THR A 136 -3.62 -9.70 -3.13
CA THR A 136 -4.75 -9.36 -4.00
C THR A 136 -4.21 -8.52 -5.15
N CYS A 137 -4.35 -9.00 -6.38
CA CYS A 137 -3.91 -8.33 -7.61
C CYS A 137 -5.00 -8.38 -8.69
N THR A 138 -6.25 -8.32 -8.27
CA THR A 138 -7.41 -8.40 -9.17
C THR A 138 -7.43 -7.19 -10.11
N LEU A 139 -7.93 -7.33 -11.35
CA LEU A 139 -7.94 -6.25 -12.35
C LEU A 139 -6.53 -5.70 -12.63
N ASN A 140 -5.68 -6.55 -13.20
CA ASN A 140 -4.35 -6.17 -13.70
C ASN A 140 -4.13 -6.85 -15.07
N TYR A 141 -2.91 -6.77 -15.61
CA TYR A 141 -2.53 -7.37 -16.88
C TYR A 141 -1.51 -8.51 -16.70
N ILE A 142 -1.52 -9.17 -15.54
CA ILE A 142 -0.58 -10.24 -15.22
C ILE A 142 -0.91 -11.45 -16.07
N ASP A 143 0.05 -11.96 -16.84
CA ASP A 143 -0.14 -13.10 -17.74
C ASP A 143 0.47 -14.41 -17.22
N SER A 144 1.32 -14.32 -16.20
CA SER A 144 2.06 -15.46 -15.65
C SER A 144 2.22 -15.38 -14.14
N LEU A 145 2.26 -16.56 -13.51
CA LEU A 145 2.53 -16.73 -12.07
C LEU A 145 4.02 -16.79 -11.72
N LEU A 146 4.92 -16.62 -12.71
CA LEU A 146 6.35 -16.49 -12.46
C LEU A 146 6.65 -15.37 -11.45
N TYR A 147 7.77 -15.52 -10.75
CA TYR A 147 8.25 -14.64 -9.66
C TYR A 147 7.50 -14.69 -8.33
N LEU A 148 6.36 -15.38 -8.25
CA LEU A 148 5.75 -15.66 -6.95
C LEU A 148 6.74 -16.43 -6.05
N GLN A 149 6.87 -15.95 -4.82
CA GLN A 149 7.79 -16.49 -3.83
C GLN A 149 7.16 -17.66 -3.06
N GLY A 150 7.97 -18.36 -2.27
CA GLY A 150 7.57 -19.55 -1.53
C GLY A 150 6.68 -19.31 -0.31
N GLY A 151 6.45 -18.07 0.13
CA GLY A 151 5.62 -17.74 1.31
C GLY A 151 4.13 -17.52 1.01
N ILE A 152 3.75 -17.33 -0.25
CA ILE A 152 2.37 -16.99 -0.61
C ILE A 152 1.40 -18.14 -0.35
N CYS A 153 0.38 -17.85 0.48
CA CYS A 153 -0.65 -18.81 0.86
C CYS A 153 -2.01 -18.51 0.22
N GLU A 154 -2.32 -17.24 0.00
CA GLU A 154 -3.62 -16.82 -0.56
C GLU A 154 -3.42 -15.79 -1.69
N LEU A 155 -3.98 -16.08 -2.86
CA LEU A 155 -3.87 -15.24 -4.06
C LEU A 155 -5.24 -14.94 -4.67
N TRP A 156 -5.58 -13.66 -4.82
CA TRP A 156 -6.75 -13.18 -5.57
C TRP A 156 -6.28 -12.49 -6.85
N CYS A 157 -6.34 -13.21 -7.97
CA CYS A 157 -5.82 -12.77 -9.26
C CYS A 157 -6.88 -12.83 -10.37
N SER A 158 -8.13 -12.56 -10.00
CA SER A 158 -9.24 -12.48 -10.96
C SER A 158 -9.06 -11.31 -11.91
N PHE A 159 -9.66 -11.39 -13.10
CA PHE A 159 -9.58 -10.36 -14.14
C PHE A 159 -8.13 -10.00 -14.49
N ASN A 160 -7.34 -11.05 -14.75
CA ASN A 160 -6.00 -10.96 -15.30
C ASN A 160 -5.86 -12.00 -16.43
N PRO A 161 -5.05 -11.76 -17.46
CA PRO A 161 -4.80 -12.73 -18.54
C PRO A 161 -3.89 -13.91 -18.13
N ILE A 162 -3.95 -14.37 -16.87
CA ILE A 162 -3.06 -15.40 -16.32
C ILE A 162 -3.29 -16.73 -17.04
N ASN A 163 -2.20 -17.31 -17.55
CA ASN A 163 -2.18 -18.70 -17.98
C ASN A 163 -2.00 -19.63 -16.77
N THR A 164 -3.10 -20.25 -16.32
CA THR A 164 -3.11 -21.12 -15.14
C THR A 164 -2.37 -22.46 -15.31
N LYS A 165 -1.76 -22.72 -16.48
CA LYS A 165 -0.87 -23.87 -16.69
C LYS A 165 0.52 -23.69 -16.07
N ASP A 166 0.82 -22.50 -15.55
CA ASP A 166 2.07 -22.21 -14.84
C ASP A 166 2.20 -23.05 -13.55
N HIS A 167 3.45 -23.30 -13.14
CA HIS A 167 3.73 -24.02 -11.89
C HIS A 167 3.36 -23.13 -10.69
N LEU A 168 2.41 -23.60 -9.89
CA LEU A 168 1.98 -22.92 -8.67
C LEU A 168 3.04 -23.06 -7.55
N PRO A 169 3.27 -22.02 -6.73
CA PRO A 169 4.07 -22.16 -5.52
C PRO A 169 3.50 -23.24 -4.61
N LYS A 170 4.36 -24.11 -4.05
CA LYS A 170 3.92 -25.23 -3.19
C LYS A 170 3.15 -24.79 -1.94
N SER A 171 3.37 -23.57 -1.48
CA SER A 171 2.73 -22.98 -0.30
C SER A 171 1.33 -22.44 -0.58
N LEU A 172 0.95 -22.27 -1.85
CA LEU A 172 -0.32 -21.66 -2.23
C LEU A 172 -1.48 -22.59 -1.87
N LYS A 173 -2.32 -22.14 -0.92
CA LYS A 173 -3.47 -22.90 -0.40
C LYS A 173 -4.76 -22.49 -1.08
N LYS A 174 -4.89 -21.22 -1.46
CA LYS A 174 -6.11 -20.67 -2.07
C LYS A 174 -5.75 -19.77 -3.24
N ILE A 175 -6.39 -20.00 -4.38
CA ILE A 175 -6.31 -19.14 -5.56
C ILE A 175 -7.72 -18.80 -6.03
N TYR A 176 -7.98 -17.50 -6.19
CA TYR A 176 -9.25 -16.98 -6.69
C TYR A 176 -8.99 -16.30 -8.03
N HIS A 177 -9.35 -16.99 -9.12
CA HIS A 177 -9.12 -16.55 -10.47
C HIS A 177 -10.39 -16.70 -11.31
N LEU A 178 -11.00 -15.57 -11.66
CA LEU A 178 -12.03 -15.45 -12.69
C LEU A 178 -11.40 -14.82 -13.94
N LYS A 179 -11.83 -15.28 -15.11
CA LYS A 179 -11.40 -14.73 -16.39
C LYS A 179 -12.18 -13.46 -16.73
#